data_AF-A0A7C1NDP8-F1
#
_entry.id   AF-A0A7C1NDP8-F1
#
_cell.length_a   1.000
_cell.length_b   1.000
_cell.length_c   1.000
_cell.angle_alpha   90.00
_cell.angle_beta   90.00
_cell.angle_gamma   90.00
#
_symmetry.space_group_name_H-M   'P 1'
#
loop_
_entity.id
_entity.type
_entity.pdbx_description
1 polymer ?
#
loop_
_entity_poly.entity_id
_entity_poly.type
_entity_poly.pdbx_seq_one_letter_code
_entity_poly.pdbx_strand_id
1 'polypeptide(L)'
;MGADFNLKIVQDYANQIISLDQYRQELEVFLTDLMEKVTPNMNEILGSLISAKLVAKAGSLRKLAFMPASRIQLLGAEKALYRFLKTGEKRPKHGLIFQWNKIRSAKPYHRGKIARVVAGKVGLSAKIDYFSGDFIGDKLASEVDSKIKEIAKKYPDPPKKVESLKPRKRKPKKKR
;
A
#
# COMPACT_ATOMS: atom_id res chain seq x y z
N MET A 1 1.19 -45.93 -26.07
CA MET A 1 0.53 -44.64 -25.82
C MET A 1 1.58 -43.64 -25.37
N GLY A 2 2.36 -43.11 -26.31
CA GLY A 2 3.28 -41.99 -26.05
C GLY A 2 2.69 -40.78 -26.75
N ALA A 3 2.25 -39.78 -25.99
CA ALA A 3 1.96 -38.48 -26.60
C ALA A 3 3.31 -37.88 -26.97
N ASP A 4 3.62 -37.80 -28.26
CA ASP A 4 4.82 -37.11 -28.75
C ASP A 4 4.75 -35.65 -28.32
N PHE A 5 5.51 -35.31 -27.28
CA PHE A 5 5.58 -33.96 -26.74
C PHE A 5 6.19 -33.06 -27.83
N ASN A 6 5.39 -32.20 -28.44
CA ASN A 6 5.86 -31.33 -29.50
C ASN A 6 6.77 -30.23 -28.92
N LEU A 7 8.07 -30.54 -28.85
CA LEU A 7 9.11 -29.73 -28.23
C LEU A 7 9.12 -28.29 -28.77
N LYS A 8 8.76 -28.11 -30.05
CA LYS A 8 8.71 -26.81 -30.71
C LYS A 8 7.67 -25.89 -30.06
N ILE A 9 6.48 -26.41 -29.76
CA ILE A 9 5.41 -25.64 -29.10
C ILE A 9 5.87 -25.18 -27.71
N VAL A 10 6.55 -26.05 -26.96
CA VAL A 10 7.08 -25.73 -25.63
C VAL A 10 8.17 -24.65 -25.71
N GLN A 11 9.07 -24.76 -26.69
CA GLN A 11 10.11 -23.76 -26.94
C GLN A 11 9.52 -22.40 -27.33
N ASP A 12 8.50 -22.39 -28.19
CA ASP A 12 7.82 -21.16 -28.60
C ASP A 12 7.14 -20.47 -27.39
N TYR A 13 6.47 -21.23 -26.52
CA TYR A 13 5.91 -20.69 -25.28
C TYR A 13 6.99 -20.16 -24.33
N ALA A 14 8.10 -20.88 -24.16
CA ALA A 14 9.21 -20.43 -23.33
C ALA A 14 9.81 -19.10 -23.83
N ASN A 15 9.98 -18.97 -25.15
CA ASN A 15 10.47 -17.73 -25.77
C ASN A 15 9.50 -16.56 -25.55
N GLN A 16 8.19 -16.79 -25.63
CA GLN A 16 7.20 -15.76 -25.31
C GLN A 16 7.30 -15.32 -23.84
N ILE A 17 7.44 -16.27 -22.90
CA ILE A 17 7.61 -15.95 -21.48
C ILE A 17 8.86 -15.10 -21.25
N ILE A 18 9.98 -15.45 -21.89
CA ILE A 18 11.23 -14.69 -21.81
C ILE A 18 11.03 -13.26 -22.34
N SER A 19 10.39 -13.11 -23.51
CA SER A 19 10.12 -11.79 -24.09
C SER A 19 9.22 -10.93 -23.19
N LEU A 20 8.24 -11.54 -22.53
CA LEU A 20 7.35 -10.84 -21.61
C LEU A 20 8.09 -10.41 -20.33
N ASP A 21 9.02 -11.22 -19.82
CA ASP A 21 9.83 -10.81 -18.68
C ASP A 21 10.82 -9.70 -19.05
N GLN A 22 11.45 -9.75 -20.23
CA GLN A 22 12.29 -8.66 -20.73
C GLN A 22 11.50 -7.36 -20.82
N TYR A 23 10.32 -7.38 -21.44
CA TYR A 23 9.46 -6.21 -21.53
C TYR A 23 9.00 -5.71 -20.14
N ARG A 24 8.73 -6.61 -19.20
CA ARG A 24 8.42 -6.23 -17.81
C ARG A 24 9.58 -5.49 -17.15
N GLN A 25 10.83 -5.92 -17.38
CA GLN A 25 12.02 -5.26 -16.84
C GLN A 25 12.20 -3.86 -17.44
N GLU A 26 12.00 -3.70 -18.75
CA GLU A 26 12.03 -2.39 -19.42
C GLU A 26 11.00 -1.42 -18.82
N LEU A 27 9.77 -1.90 -18.58
CA LEU A 27 8.72 -1.12 -17.93
C LEU A 27 9.06 -0.74 -16.49
N GLU A 28 9.75 -1.60 -15.74
CA GLU A 28 10.20 -1.30 -14.37
C GLU A 28 11.26 -0.21 -14.33
N VAL A 29 12.21 -0.22 -15.29
CA VAL A 29 13.22 0.84 -15.44
C VAL A 29 12.52 2.15 -15.81
N PHE A 30 11.69 2.15 -16.85
CA PHE A 30 10.94 3.34 -17.27
C PHE A 30 10.09 3.92 -16.13
N LEU A 31 9.42 3.06 -15.36
CA LEU A 31 8.62 3.49 -14.22
C LEU A 31 9.49 4.11 -13.13
N THR A 32 10.68 3.57 -12.89
CA THR A 32 11.61 4.10 -11.89
C THR A 32 12.07 5.51 -12.27
N ASP A 33 12.52 5.70 -13.50
CA ASP A 33 12.95 7.01 -14.00
C ASP A 33 11.83 8.05 -13.96
N LEU A 34 10.60 7.64 -14.30
CA LEU A 34 9.44 8.51 -14.25
C LEU A 34 9.11 8.93 -12.81
N MET A 35 9.15 7.98 -11.88
CA MET A 35 8.78 8.22 -10.49
C MET A 35 9.83 9.04 -9.73
N GLU A 36 11.11 8.92 -10.07
CA GLU A 36 12.16 9.81 -9.58
C GLU A 36 11.94 11.27 -10.01
N LYS A 37 11.46 11.49 -11.24
CA LYS A 37 11.16 12.84 -11.74
C LYS A 37 9.87 13.42 -11.16
N VAL A 38 8.84 12.59 -10.99
CA VAL A 38 7.49 13.08 -10.63
C VAL A 38 7.25 13.08 -9.12
N THR A 39 7.77 12.11 -8.38
CA THR A 39 7.58 12.02 -6.92
C THR A 39 8.86 11.57 -6.20
N PRO A 40 9.94 12.37 -6.26
CA PRO A 40 11.22 12.00 -5.66
C PRO A 40 11.10 11.72 -4.16
N ASN A 41 10.31 12.52 -3.42
CA ASN A 41 10.15 12.34 -1.98
C ASN A 41 9.36 11.07 -1.62
N MET A 42 8.28 10.77 -2.35
CA MET A 42 7.55 9.52 -2.13
C MET A 42 8.37 8.29 -2.51
N ASN A 43 9.19 8.40 -3.57
CA ASN A 43 10.04 7.32 -4.03
C ASN A 43 11.03 6.89 -2.95
N GLU A 44 11.67 7.85 -2.30
CA GLU A 44 12.63 7.59 -1.21
C GLU A 44 12.01 6.82 -0.04
N ILE A 45 10.72 7.02 0.25
CA ILE A 45 10.05 6.34 1.37
C ILE A 45 9.57 4.93 0.98
N LEU A 46 8.87 4.80 -0.15
CA LEU A 46 8.09 3.61 -0.50
C LEU A 46 8.65 2.81 -1.68
N GLY A 47 9.50 3.41 -2.50
CA GLY A 47 9.93 2.91 -3.80
C GLY A 47 8.94 3.18 -4.94
N SER A 48 9.45 3.13 -6.16
CA SER A 48 8.77 3.58 -7.39
C SER A 48 7.46 2.86 -7.61
N LEU A 49 7.46 1.54 -7.44
CA LEU A 49 6.30 0.69 -7.73
C LEU A 49 5.09 1.01 -6.84
N ILE A 50 5.31 1.24 -5.54
CA ILE A 50 4.21 1.51 -4.60
C ILE A 50 3.74 2.95 -4.76
N SER A 51 4.67 3.89 -4.89
CA SER A 51 4.37 5.30 -5.15
C SER A 51 3.52 5.45 -6.42
N ALA A 52 3.89 4.75 -7.50
CA ALA A 52 3.15 4.76 -8.76
C ALA A 52 1.73 4.21 -8.58
N LYS A 53 1.58 3.09 -7.87
CA LYS A 53 0.26 2.50 -7.57
C LYS A 53 -0.62 3.45 -6.76
N LEU A 54 -0.05 4.20 -5.81
CA LEU A 54 -0.79 5.18 -5.02
C LEU A 54 -1.27 6.34 -5.89
N VAL A 55 -0.39 6.90 -6.73
CA VAL A 55 -0.74 7.97 -7.67
C VAL A 55 -1.82 7.50 -8.65
N ALA A 56 -1.64 6.32 -9.25
CA ALA A 56 -2.60 5.72 -10.17
C ALA A 56 -3.97 5.50 -9.50
N LYS A 57 -3.99 4.98 -8.26
CA LYS A 57 -5.24 4.75 -7.53
C LYS A 57 -5.92 6.05 -7.08
N ALA A 58 -5.14 7.11 -6.81
CA ALA A 58 -5.66 8.44 -6.54
C ALA A 58 -6.16 9.15 -7.82
N GLY A 59 -5.64 8.74 -8.98
CA GLY A 59 -5.95 9.27 -10.31
C GLY A 59 -5.09 10.45 -10.74
N SER A 60 -4.31 11.05 -9.84
CA SER A 60 -3.27 12.05 -10.14
C SER A 60 -2.47 12.36 -8.88
N LEU A 61 -1.25 12.90 -9.04
CA LEU A 61 -0.45 13.39 -7.92
C LEU A 61 -1.17 14.52 -7.17
N ARG A 62 -1.80 15.45 -7.91
CA ARG A 62 -2.63 16.52 -7.33
C ARG A 62 -3.68 15.96 -6.37
N LYS A 63 -4.50 15.01 -6.83
CA LYS A 63 -5.53 14.41 -5.98
C LYS A 63 -4.91 13.77 -4.75
N LEU A 64 -3.80 13.05 -4.90
CA LEU A 64 -3.10 12.41 -3.79
C LEU A 64 -2.60 13.43 -2.75
N ALA A 65 -2.01 14.55 -3.19
CA ALA A 65 -1.54 15.63 -2.33
C ALA A 65 -2.65 16.25 -1.46
N PHE A 66 -3.88 16.35 -1.98
CA PHE A 66 -5.04 16.84 -1.23
C PHE A 66 -5.72 15.75 -0.36
N MET A 67 -5.37 14.48 -0.50
CA MET A 67 -5.99 13.43 0.33
C MET A 67 -5.53 13.52 1.78
N PRO A 68 -6.45 13.31 2.76
CA PRO A 68 -6.05 13.16 4.14
C PRO A 68 -5.31 11.84 4.35
N ALA A 69 -4.40 11.80 5.32
CA ALA A 69 -3.59 10.61 5.63
C ALA A 69 -4.44 9.35 5.91
N SER A 70 -5.62 9.50 6.53
CA SER A 70 -6.55 8.40 6.79
C SER A 70 -7.12 7.76 5.52
N ARG A 71 -7.29 8.55 4.45
CA ARG A 71 -7.70 8.06 3.14
C ARG A 71 -6.54 7.37 2.43
N ILE A 72 -5.35 7.98 2.45
CA ILE A 72 -4.12 7.39 1.89
C ILE A 72 -3.83 6.03 2.55
N GLN A 73 -4.01 5.92 3.87
CA GLN A 73 -3.84 4.68 4.63
C GLN A 73 -4.69 3.53 4.07
N LEU A 74 -5.92 3.83 3.64
CA LEU A 74 -6.91 2.85 3.21
C LEU A 74 -7.07 2.81 1.68
N LEU A 75 -6.22 3.51 0.93
CA LEU A 75 -6.31 3.57 -0.52
C LEU A 75 -6.10 2.17 -1.12
N GLY A 76 -7.06 1.68 -1.90
CA GLY A 76 -7.13 0.29 -2.39
C GLY A 76 -7.86 -0.71 -1.49
N ALA A 77 -8.23 -0.33 -0.26
CA ALA A 77 -9.05 -1.15 0.65
C ALA A 77 -10.52 -0.67 0.70
N GLU A 78 -10.96 0.11 -0.27
CA GLU A 78 -12.27 0.77 -0.22
C GLU A 78 -13.41 -0.24 -0.15
N LYS A 79 -13.35 -1.33 -0.94
CA LYS A 79 -14.37 -2.40 -0.90
C LYS A 79 -14.52 -3.00 0.50
N ALA A 80 -13.41 -3.26 1.20
CA ALA A 80 -13.44 -3.79 2.56
C ALA A 80 -13.96 -2.74 3.56
N LEU A 81 -13.63 -1.46 3.34
CA LEU A 81 -14.14 -0.35 4.16
C LEU A 81 -15.66 -0.21 3.99
N TYR A 82 -16.16 -0.26 2.75
CA TYR A 82 -17.59 -0.20 2.46
C TYR A 82 -18.35 -1.39 3.05
N ARG A 83 -17.78 -2.60 2.98
CA ARG A 83 -18.35 -3.76 3.68
C ARG A 83 -18.43 -3.54 5.18
N PHE A 84 -17.34 -3.09 5.82
CA PHE A 84 -17.36 -2.75 7.24
C PHE A 84 -18.48 -1.75 7.60
N LEU A 85 -18.64 -0.68 6.83
CA LEU A 85 -19.68 0.32 7.08
C LEU A 85 -21.10 -0.24 6.91
N LYS A 86 -21.30 -1.21 6.01
CA LYS A 86 -22.61 -1.80 5.73
C LYS A 86 -22.97 -2.95 6.69
N THR A 87 -22.04 -3.88 6.91
CA THR A 87 -22.28 -5.14 7.63
C THR A 87 -21.68 -5.17 9.03
N GLY A 88 -20.79 -4.24 9.38
CA GLY A 88 -20.08 -4.26 10.65
C GLY A 88 -18.95 -5.30 10.72
N GLU A 89 -18.48 -5.80 9.58
CA GLU A 89 -17.33 -6.71 9.45
C GLU A 89 -16.02 -6.15 10.03
N LYS A 90 -14.91 -6.89 9.93
CA LYS A 90 -13.61 -6.37 10.42
C LYS A 90 -13.18 -5.15 9.62
N ARG A 91 -12.96 -4.02 10.30
CA ARG A 91 -12.42 -2.79 9.71
C ARG A 91 -11.05 -3.03 9.07
N PRO A 92 -10.81 -2.62 7.82
CA PRO A 92 -9.48 -2.70 7.21
C PRO A 92 -8.51 -1.74 7.91
N LYS A 93 -7.24 -2.18 8.05
CA LYS A 93 -6.18 -1.39 8.72
C LYS A 93 -5.27 -0.66 7.74
N HIS A 94 -5.18 -1.12 6.50
CA HIS A 94 -4.27 -0.63 5.48
C HIS A 94 -4.77 -1.03 4.09
N GLY A 95 -4.43 -0.23 3.07
CA GLY A 95 -4.66 -0.52 1.66
C GLY A 95 -3.38 -0.93 0.93
N LEU A 96 -3.11 -0.31 -0.22
CA LEU A 96 -1.96 -0.58 -1.09
C LEU A 96 -0.62 -0.44 -0.37
N ILE A 97 -0.52 0.49 0.58
CA ILE A 97 0.69 0.69 1.41
C ILE A 97 1.13 -0.58 2.17
N PHE A 98 0.24 -1.57 2.37
CA PHE A 98 0.59 -2.86 2.95
C PHE A 98 1.62 -3.64 2.11
N GLN A 99 1.72 -3.33 0.81
CA GLN A 99 2.69 -3.98 -0.06
C GLN A 99 4.13 -3.60 0.28
N TRP A 100 4.35 -2.51 1.02
CA TRP A 100 5.68 -2.07 1.42
C TRP A 100 6.31 -3.04 2.41
N ASN A 101 7.56 -3.43 2.15
CA ASN A 101 8.23 -4.52 2.84
C ASN A 101 8.26 -4.32 4.36
N LYS A 102 8.56 -3.09 4.84
CA LYS A 102 8.63 -2.79 6.28
C LYS A 102 7.28 -2.97 7.00
N ILE A 103 6.14 -2.80 6.30
CA ILE A 103 4.81 -3.10 6.88
C ILE A 103 4.52 -4.60 6.79
N ARG A 104 4.80 -5.23 5.64
CA ARG A 104 4.49 -6.65 5.41
C ARG A 104 5.25 -7.56 6.38
N SER A 105 6.53 -7.28 6.61
CA SER A 105 7.40 -8.02 7.51
C SER A 105 7.12 -7.75 8.99
N ALA A 106 6.52 -6.60 9.34
CA ALA A 106 6.21 -6.27 10.72
C ALA A 106 5.15 -7.19 11.34
N LYS A 107 5.22 -7.36 12.67
CA LYS A 107 4.25 -8.17 13.42
C LYS A 107 2.82 -7.66 13.22
N PRO A 108 1.79 -8.54 13.13
CA PRO A 108 0.42 -8.15 12.76
C PRO A 108 -0.21 -7.01 13.57
N TYR A 109 0.16 -6.88 14.84
CA TYR A 109 -0.34 -5.83 15.74
C TYR A 109 0.36 -4.48 15.57
N HIS A 110 1.55 -4.43 14.94
CA HIS A 110 2.23 -3.19 14.58
C HIS A 110 1.80 -2.65 13.22
N ARG A 111 1.43 -3.52 12.28
CA ARG A 111 1.11 -3.17 10.88
C ARG A 111 0.19 -1.97 10.74
N GLY A 112 -0.89 -1.90 11.53
CA GLY A 112 -1.84 -0.79 11.48
C GLY A 112 -1.27 0.54 12.03
N LYS A 113 -0.37 0.48 13.01
CA LYS A 113 0.30 1.67 13.56
C LYS A 113 1.34 2.19 12.57
N ILE A 114 2.14 1.30 11.99
CA ILE A 114 3.14 1.63 10.96
C ILE A 114 2.44 2.22 9.72
N ALA A 115 1.38 1.56 9.24
CA ALA A 115 0.60 2.04 8.11
C ALA A 115 0.07 3.48 8.29
N ARG A 116 -0.33 3.85 9.51
CA ARG A 116 -0.78 5.22 9.82
C ARG A 116 0.38 6.23 9.75
N VAL A 117 1.54 5.90 10.32
CA VAL A 117 2.72 6.76 10.27
C VAL A 117 3.15 6.98 8.82
N VAL A 118 3.28 5.89 8.07
CA VAL A 118 3.67 5.90 6.66
C VAL A 118 2.68 6.72 5.83
N ALA A 119 1.37 6.50 5.97
CA ALA A 119 0.37 7.28 5.23
C ALA A 119 0.44 8.78 5.51
N GLY A 120 0.78 9.17 6.75
CA GLY A 120 1.02 10.58 7.09
C GLY A 120 2.23 11.17 6.37
N LYS A 121 3.35 10.45 6.37
CA LYS A 121 4.59 10.90 5.72
C LYS A 121 4.52 10.88 4.20
N VAL A 122 3.82 9.90 3.63
CA VAL A 122 3.50 9.83 2.21
C VAL A 122 2.59 10.99 1.79
N GLY A 123 1.58 11.32 2.59
CA GLY A 123 0.72 12.48 2.31
C GLY A 123 1.48 13.81 2.36
N LEU A 124 2.46 13.94 3.28
CA LEU A 124 3.35 15.10 3.32
C LEU A 124 4.27 15.14 2.09
N SER A 125 4.89 14.02 1.74
CA SER A 125 5.77 13.88 0.58
C SER A 125 5.05 14.23 -0.72
N ALA A 126 3.85 13.68 -0.93
CA ALA A 126 3.01 13.97 -2.09
C ALA A 126 2.67 15.46 -2.23
N LYS A 127 2.51 16.18 -1.11
CA LYS A 127 2.29 17.63 -1.13
C LYS A 127 3.55 18.37 -1.55
N ILE A 128 4.70 18.00 -1.02
CA ILE A 128 5.98 18.66 -1.35
C ILE A 128 6.32 18.41 -2.82
N ASP A 129 6.19 17.16 -3.28
CA ASP A 129 6.38 16.77 -4.69
C ASP A 129 5.45 17.56 -5.63
N TYR A 130 4.23 17.89 -5.19
CA TYR A 130 3.28 18.63 -6.02
C TYR A 130 3.44 20.15 -5.96
N PHE A 131 3.80 20.73 -4.81
CA PHE A 131 3.78 22.18 -4.58
C PHE A 131 5.16 22.86 -4.59
N SER A 132 6.17 22.23 -3.98
CA SER A 132 7.47 22.87 -3.71
C SER A 132 8.56 22.36 -4.64
N GLY A 133 8.56 21.06 -4.93
CA GLY A 133 9.63 20.39 -5.68
C GLY A 133 10.91 20.15 -4.87
N ASP A 134 11.00 20.64 -3.63
CA ASP A 134 12.15 20.40 -2.74
C ASP A 134 12.32 18.92 -2.40
N PHE A 135 13.56 18.45 -2.39
CA PHE A 135 13.88 17.10 -1.93
C PHE A 135 14.16 17.10 -0.42
N ILE A 136 13.27 16.45 0.33
CA ILE A 136 13.42 16.15 1.76
C ILE A 136 13.19 14.65 2.06
N GLY A 137 13.30 13.80 1.05
CA GLY A 137 13.03 12.36 1.11
C GLY A 137 13.81 11.68 2.24
N ASP A 138 15.12 11.93 2.34
CA ASP A 138 16.01 11.33 3.34
C ASP A 138 15.56 11.60 4.78
N LYS A 139 15.15 12.85 5.04
CA LYS A 139 14.65 13.26 6.36
C LYS A 139 13.33 12.56 6.66
N LEU A 140 12.42 12.47 5.70
CA LEU A 140 11.14 11.80 5.91
C LEU A 140 11.31 10.27 6.07
N ALA A 141 12.21 9.65 5.32
CA ALA A 141 12.53 8.23 5.42
C ALA A 141 13.14 7.89 6.79
N SER A 142 14.11 8.68 7.27
CA SER A 142 14.72 8.50 8.60
C SER A 142 13.72 8.71 9.74
N GLU A 143 12.79 9.67 9.61
CA GLU A 143 11.70 9.86 10.56
C GLU A 143 10.72 8.67 10.59
N VAL A 144 10.40 8.08 9.44
CA VAL A 144 9.57 6.86 9.35
C VAL A 144 10.27 5.71 10.09
N ASP A 145 11.56 5.50 9.83
CA ASP A 145 12.31 4.41 10.46
C ASP A 145 12.45 4.58 11.98
N SER A 146 12.69 5.80 12.44
CA SER A 146 12.73 6.13 13.87
C SER A 146 11.38 5.82 14.53
N LYS A 147 10.27 6.18 13.88
CA LYS A 147 8.91 5.88 14.39
C LYS A 147 8.59 4.39 14.37
N ILE A 148 9.05 3.63 13.37
CA ILE A 148 8.87 2.17 13.34
C ILE A 148 9.60 1.52 14.53
N LYS A 149 10.84 1.94 14.81
CA LYS A 149 11.61 1.48 15.98
C LYS A 149 10.92 1.85 17.30
N GLU A 150 10.42 3.06 17.42
CA GLU A 150 9.66 3.53 18.59
C GLU A 150 8.40 2.65 18.82
N ILE A 151 7.66 2.33 17.76
CA ILE A 151 6.47 1.46 17.83
C ILE A 151 6.84 0.06 18.31
N ALA A 152 7.96 -0.49 17.85
CA ALA A 152 8.44 -1.81 18.28
C ALA A 152 8.80 -1.80 19.77
N LYS A 153 9.50 -0.77 20.25
CA LYS A 153 9.88 -0.62 21.66
C LYS A 153 8.68 -0.39 22.58
N LYS A 154 7.71 0.43 22.17
CA LYS A 154 6.56 0.81 22.99
C LYS A 154 5.51 -0.31 23.13
N TYR A 155 5.46 -1.23 22.18
CA TYR A 155 4.45 -2.29 22.15
C TYR A 155 5.10 -3.66 21.92
N PRO A 156 5.90 -4.17 22.87
CA PRO A 156 6.57 -5.45 22.70
C PRO A 156 5.56 -6.59 22.52
N ASP A 157 4.47 -6.55 23.29
CA ASP A 157 3.46 -7.60 23.38
C ASP A 157 2.23 -7.35 22.49
N PRO A 158 1.58 -8.42 22.02
CA PRO A 158 0.31 -8.29 21.33
C PRO A 158 -0.75 -7.69 22.28
N PRO A 159 -1.63 -6.80 21.78
CA PRO A 159 -2.71 -6.27 22.59
C PRO A 159 -3.61 -7.40 23.08
N LYS A 160 -3.99 -7.34 24.36
CA LYS A 160 -4.96 -8.28 24.95
C LYS A 160 -6.21 -8.30 24.07
N LYS A 161 -6.62 -9.51 23.68
CA LYS A 161 -7.78 -9.73 22.79
C LYS A 161 -9.01 -9.28 23.56
N VAL A 162 -9.50 -8.08 23.28
CA VAL A 162 -10.77 -7.61 23.84
C VAL A 162 -11.85 -8.51 23.25
N GLU A 163 -12.58 -9.25 24.09
CA GLU A 163 -13.77 -9.98 23.63
C GLU A 163 -14.69 -8.97 22.97
N SER A 164 -14.95 -9.17 21.68
CA SER A 164 -15.84 -8.29 20.92
C SER A 164 -17.23 -8.37 21.54
N LEU A 165 -17.73 -7.24 22.06
CA LEU A 165 -19.13 -7.07 22.43
C LEU A 165 -20.00 -7.61 21.30
N LYS A 166 -20.82 -8.63 21.59
CA LYS A 166 -21.74 -9.25 20.62
C LYS A 166 -22.52 -8.13 19.90
N PRO A 167 -22.68 -8.20 18.57
CA PRO A 167 -23.41 -7.16 17.84
C PRO A 167 -24.79 -7.00 18.47
N ARG A 168 -25.11 -5.77 18.91
CA ARG A 168 -26.42 -5.41 19.47
C ARG A 168 -27.46 -5.79 18.41
N LYS A 169 -28.25 -6.84 18.64
CA LYS A 169 -29.34 -7.24 17.73
C LYS A 169 -30.17 -5.99 17.44
N ARG A 170 -30.22 -5.56 16.17
CA ARG A 170 -31.09 -4.44 15.76
C ARG A 170 -32.52 -4.85 16.12
N LYS A 171 -33.14 -4.15 17.06
CA LYS A 171 -34.56 -4.37 17.39
C LYS A 171 -35.38 -4.21 16.10
N PRO A 172 -36.33 -5.12 15.80
CA PRO A 172 -37.16 -4.98 14.60
C PRO A 172 -37.85 -3.62 14.65
N LYS A 173 -37.77 -2.85 13.56
CA LYS A 173 -38.54 -1.62 13.40
C LYS A 173 -40.02 -2.01 13.51
N LYS A 174 -40.74 -1.49 14.52
CA LYS A 174 -42.20 -1.58 14.56
C LYS A 174 -42.73 -0.97 13.26
N LYS A 175 -43.35 -1.79 12.41
CA LYS A 175 -44.18 -1.30 11.30
C LYS A 175 -45.32 -0.51 11.95
N ARG A 176 -45.41 0.78 11.62
CA ARG A 176 -46.64 1.56 11.77
C ARG A 176 -47.41 1.44 10.47
#